data_AF-A0A0F2PTF0-F1
#
_entry.id   AF-A0A0F2PTF0-F1
#
_cell.length_a   1.000
_cell.length_b   1.000
_cell.length_c   1.000
_cell.angle_alpha   90.00
_cell.angle_beta   90.00
_cell.angle_gamma   90.00
#
_symmetry.space_group_name_H-M   'P 1'
#
loop_
_entity.id
_entity.type
_entity.pdbx_description
1 polymer ?
#
loop_
_entity_poly.entity_id
_entity_poly.type
_entity_poly.pdbx_seq_one_letter_code
_entity_poly.pdbx_strand_id
1 'polypeptide(L)'
;MDKMPLVAVIFNSIPESIILFCFGIAIVGERINIKKVLIAAVIDAFVMMLIRWFVPYFGLHSIIAVFVYFVLFRKLIGLKAWKSIISSLLSLTALILLDDFILFAILELENITVTEVMQDNFRRIIYTYPSLAILGLITLVIYFKKWFLIKGSRVSNVEYIKEKMKGPLIVTTIVLFQGIILVILNMYFGYINNHSLITKIFSFVYFTLSIIFLKYFWSLKDEIDESIRSAEMHNNEINFNTFNSGDF
;
A
#
# COMPACT_ATOMS: atom_id res chain seq x y z
N MET A 1 8.73 26.58 -6.06
CA MET A 1 7.39 26.09 -5.69
C MET A 1 6.97 25.05 -6.72
N ASP A 2 6.73 23.79 -6.30
CA ASP A 2 6.31 22.69 -7.19
C ASP A 2 4.86 22.91 -7.66
N LYS A 3 4.67 23.83 -8.61
CA LYS A 3 3.42 23.96 -9.33
C LYS A 3 3.40 22.92 -10.43
N MET A 4 2.79 21.77 -10.13
CA MET A 4 2.62 20.70 -11.10
C MET A 4 1.76 21.19 -12.27
N PRO A 5 2.27 21.21 -13.52
CA PRO A 5 1.48 21.60 -14.67
C PRO A 5 0.44 20.53 -15.00
N LEU A 6 -0.63 20.93 -15.67
CA LEU A 6 -1.72 20.02 -16.06
C LEU A 6 -1.22 18.84 -16.90
N VAL A 7 -0.21 19.06 -17.75
CA VAL A 7 0.44 18.01 -18.55
C VAL A 7 1.04 16.92 -17.65
N ALA A 8 1.74 17.31 -16.57
CA ALA A 8 2.30 16.34 -15.64
C ALA A 8 1.20 15.61 -14.85
N VAL A 9 0.08 16.27 -14.53
CA VAL A 9 -1.06 15.60 -13.88
C VAL A 9 -1.63 14.50 -14.78
N ILE A 10 -1.83 14.80 -16.06
CA ILE A 10 -2.44 13.86 -17.01
C ILE A 10 -1.49 12.69 -17.31
N PHE A 11 -0.21 12.98 -17.59
CA PHE A 11 0.73 11.98 -18.08
C PHE A 11 1.58 11.32 -16.99
N ASN A 12 1.60 11.85 -15.77
CA ASN A 12 2.31 11.24 -14.65
C ASN A 12 1.35 10.83 -13.54
N SER A 13 0.63 11.79 -12.93
CA SER A 13 -0.18 11.52 -11.74
C SER A 13 -1.34 10.56 -11.99
N ILE A 14 -2.07 10.68 -13.10
CA ILE A 14 -3.18 9.74 -13.39
C ILE A 14 -2.65 8.31 -13.57
N PRO A 15 -1.64 8.03 -14.43
CA PRO A 15 -1.03 6.70 -14.53
C PRO A 15 -0.49 6.18 -13.19
N GLU A 16 0.19 7.02 -12.41
CA GLU A 16 0.71 6.69 -11.08
C GLU A 16 -0.43 6.23 -10.15
N SER A 17 -1.49 7.03 -10.02
CA SER A 17 -2.62 6.71 -9.15
C SER A 17 -3.35 5.45 -9.61
N ILE A 18 -3.47 5.19 -10.92
CA ILE A 18 -4.05 3.93 -11.43
C ILE A 18 -3.27 2.73 -10.90
N ILE A 19 -1.93 2.77 -10.97
CA ILE A 19 -1.06 1.69 -10.52
C ILE A 19 -1.17 1.54 -9.00
N LEU A 20 -1.16 2.64 -8.24
CA LEU A 20 -1.31 2.63 -6.78
C LEU A 20 -2.64 1.98 -6.35
N PHE A 21 -3.75 2.36 -6.97
CA PHE A 21 -5.06 1.74 -6.69
C PHE A 21 -5.07 0.25 -7.06
N CYS A 22 -4.51 -0.12 -8.21
CA CYS A 22 -4.41 -1.52 -8.62
C CYS A 22 -3.58 -2.34 -7.62
N PHE A 23 -2.40 -1.84 -7.23
CA PHE A 23 -1.53 -2.47 -6.25
C PHE A 23 -2.23 -2.66 -4.90
N GLY A 24 -2.85 -1.59 -4.39
CA GLY A 24 -3.56 -1.61 -3.12
C GLY A 24 -4.73 -2.58 -3.10
N ILE A 25 -5.46 -2.75 -4.21
CA ILE A 25 -6.53 -3.76 -4.33
C ILE A 25 -5.94 -5.18 -4.42
N ALA A 26 -4.87 -5.35 -5.21
CA ALA A 26 -4.25 -6.65 -5.45
C ALA A 26 -3.65 -7.25 -4.17
N ILE A 27 -2.99 -6.44 -3.34
CA ILE A 27 -2.32 -6.89 -2.11
C ILE A 27 -3.29 -7.35 -1.02
N VAL A 28 -4.51 -6.79 -0.98
CA VAL A 28 -5.59 -7.20 -0.06
C VAL A 28 -6.53 -8.26 -0.64
N GLY A 29 -6.16 -8.83 -1.79
CA GLY A 29 -6.83 -9.97 -2.40
C GLY A 29 -8.24 -9.66 -2.91
N GLU A 30 -8.52 -8.42 -3.30
CA GLU A 30 -9.83 -8.01 -3.83
C GLU A 30 -9.84 -7.97 -5.36
N ARG A 31 -11.03 -7.96 -5.96
CA ARG A 31 -11.17 -7.89 -7.43
C ARG A 31 -11.00 -6.44 -7.90
N ILE A 32 -10.18 -6.25 -8.94
CA ILE A 32 -9.95 -4.93 -9.53
C ILE A 32 -11.13 -4.58 -10.44
N ASN A 33 -11.86 -3.52 -10.10
CA ASN A 33 -12.85 -2.91 -10.99
C ASN A 33 -12.22 -1.69 -11.66
N ILE A 34 -11.80 -1.86 -12.92
CA ILE A 34 -11.03 -0.85 -13.64
C ILE A 34 -11.77 0.49 -13.78
N LYS A 35 -13.10 0.47 -13.90
CA LYS A 35 -13.90 1.70 -14.00
C LYS A 35 -13.81 2.53 -12.72
N LYS A 36 -13.97 1.87 -11.56
CA LYS A 36 -13.84 2.53 -10.25
C LYS A 36 -12.42 3.02 -10.00
N VAL A 37 -11.41 2.25 -10.39
CA VAL A 37 -10.00 2.63 -10.29
C VAL A 37 -9.70 3.87 -11.12
N LEU A 38 -10.18 3.92 -12.37
CA LEU A 38 -9.94 5.07 -13.24
C LEU A 38 -10.54 6.36 -12.67
N ILE A 39 -11.79 6.30 -12.17
CA ILE A 39 -12.43 7.44 -11.52
C ILE A 39 -11.65 7.85 -10.26
N ALA A 40 -11.21 6.89 -9.44
CA ALA A 40 -10.45 7.17 -8.23
C ALA A 40 -9.10 7.84 -8.55
N ALA A 41 -8.40 7.35 -9.57
CA ALA A 41 -7.11 7.88 -10.00
C ALA A 41 -7.22 9.31 -10.53
N VAL A 42 -8.26 9.61 -11.31
CA VAL A 42 -8.49 10.98 -11.79
C VAL A 42 -8.75 11.92 -10.61
N ILE A 43 -9.65 11.55 -9.69
CA ILE A 43 -9.94 12.38 -8.51
C ILE A 43 -8.67 12.59 -7.68
N ASP A 44 -7.93 11.51 -7.41
CA ASP A 44 -6.68 11.56 -6.65
C ASP A 44 -5.65 12.50 -7.29
N ALA A 45 -5.40 12.38 -8.59
CA ALA A 45 -4.42 13.21 -9.31
C ALA A 45 -4.74 14.71 -9.20
N PHE A 46 -6.02 15.10 -9.34
CA PHE A 46 -6.44 16.50 -9.18
C PHE A 46 -6.40 16.97 -7.72
N VAL A 47 -6.82 16.13 -6.77
CA VAL A 47 -6.75 16.44 -5.34
C VAL A 47 -5.30 16.63 -4.91
N MET A 48 -4.39 15.77 -5.35
CA MET A 48 -2.96 15.86 -5.05
C MET A 48 -2.29 17.08 -5.70
N MET A 49 -2.70 17.46 -6.91
CA MET A 49 -2.28 18.73 -7.51
C MET A 49 -2.64 19.92 -6.61
N LEU A 50 -3.89 19.97 -6.12
CA LEU A 50 -4.34 21.04 -5.23
C LEU A 50 -3.57 21.01 -3.89
N ILE A 51 -3.41 19.83 -3.28
CA ILE A 51 -2.67 19.69 -2.02
C ILE A 51 -1.24 20.22 -2.17
N ARG A 52 -0.53 19.87 -3.26
CA ARG A 52 0.84 20.37 -3.51
C ARG A 52 0.90 21.88 -3.70
N TRP A 53 -0.16 22.51 -4.22
CA TRP A 53 -0.23 23.96 -4.35
C TRP A 53 -0.42 24.68 -3.00
N PHE A 54 -1.18 24.09 -2.08
CA PHE A 54 -1.49 24.70 -0.78
C PHE A 54 -0.57 24.27 0.36
N VAL A 55 0.09 23.11 0.25
CA VAL A 55 0.95 22.53 1.29
C VAL A 55 2.40 22.49 0.78
N PRO A 56 3.19 23.55 1.01
CA PRO A 56 4.55 23.64 0.49
C PRO A 56 5.56 22.77 1.25
N TYR A 57 5.16 22.18 2.38
CA TYR A 57 6.04 21.37 3.20
C TYR A 57 6.24 19.98 2.59
N PHE A 58 7.50 19.64 2.33
CA PHE A 58 7.89 18.33 1.85
C PHE A 58 7.50 17.24 2.87
N GLY A 59 6.96 16.11 2.41
CA GLY A 59 6.50 15.00 3.26
C GLY A 59 5.10 15.15 3.87
N LEU A 60 4.65 16.37 4.21
CA LEU A 60 3.31 16.56 4.80
C LEU A 60 2.20 16.23 3.80
N HIS A 61 2.41 16.55 2.52
CA HIS A 61 1.51 16.15 1.44
C HIS A 61 1.37 14.63 1.31
N SER A 62 2.40 13.84 1.66
CA SER A 62 2.34 12.37 1.64
C SER A 62 1.44 11.82 2.75
N ILE A 63 1.44 12.44 3.93
CA ILE A 63 0.51 12.08 5.03
C ILE A 63 -0.93 12.36 4.60
N ILE A 64 -1.18 13.51 3.97
CA ILE A 64 -2.50 13.84 3.43
C ILE A 64 -2.88 12.86 2.32
N ALA A 65 -1.93 12.47 1.46
CA ALA A 65 -2.16 11.47 0.41
C ALA A 65 -2.67 10.15 1.01
N VAL A 66 -2.06 9.65 2.10
CA VAL A 66 -2.55 8.42 2.77
C VAL A 66 -4.02 8.55 3.14
N PHE A 67 -4.44 9.70 3.67
CA PHE A 67 -5.83 9.93 4.02
C PHE A 67 -6.75 10.00 2.80
N VAL A 68 -6.33 10.67 1.72
CA VAL A 68 -7.06 10.73 0.45
C VAL A 68 -7.24 9.31 -0.12
N TYR A 69 -6.17 8.53 -0.23
CA TYR A 69 -6.20 7.14 -0.67
C TYR A 69 -7.14 6.30 0.19
N PHE A 70 -7.06 6.41 1.52
CA PHE A 70 -7.95 5.70 2.43
C PHE A 70 -9.43 6.00 2.15
N VAL A 71 -9.79 7.28 1.96
CA VAL A 71 -11.16 7.69 1.66
C VAL A 71 -11.60 7.13 0.31
N LEU A 72 -10.76 7.22 -0.72
CA LEU A 72 -11.08 6.75 -2.07
C LEU A 72 -11.21 5.21 -2.12
N PHE A 73 -10.31 4.46 -1.48
CA PHE A 73 -10.44 3.02 -1.33
C PHE A 73 -11.74 2.63 -0.61
N ARG A 74 -12.10 3.34 0.46
CA ARG A 74 -13.29 3.01 1.24
C ARG A 74 -14.59 3.37 0.52
N LYS A 75 -14.68 4.57 -0.03
CA LYS A 75 -15.94 5.14 -0.54
C LYS A 75 -16.18 4.81 -2.01
N LEU A 76 -15.15 4.87 -2.83
CA LEU A 76 -15.30 4.71 -4.28
C LEU A 76 -15.04 3.27 -4.71
N ILE A 77 -13.92 2.69 -4.26
CA ILE A 77 -13.61 1.28 -4.55
C ILE A 77 -14.59 0.36 -3.79
N GLY A 78 -14.87 0.68 -2.52
CA GLY A 78 -15.79 -0.07 -1.67
C GLY A 78 -15.10 -1.08 -0.76
N LEU A 79 -13.82 -0.85 -0.45
CA LEU A 79 -13.07 -1.70 0.47
C LEU A 79 -13.57 -1.52 1.92
N LYS A 80 -13.52 -2.60 2.71
CA LYS A 80 -13.69 -2.49 4.17
C LYS A 80 -12.64 -1.51 4.72
N ALA A 81 -12.99 -0.71 5.74
CA ALA A 81 -12.15 0.39 6.22
C ALA A 81 -10.71 -0.05 6.53
N TRP A 82 -10.55 -1.22 7.15
CA TRP A 82 -9.25 -1.77 7.49
C TRP A 82 -8.42 -2.22 6.28
N LYS A 83 -9.06 -2.75 5.23
CA LYS A 83 -8.37 -3.02 3.95
C LYS A 83 -7.96 -1.71 3.31
N SER A 84 -8.82 -0.70 3.38
CA SER A 84 -8.56 0.62 2.81
C SER A 84 -7.31 1.27 3.40
N ILE A 85 -7.12 1.21 4.73
CA ILE A 85 -5.94 1.79 5.37
C ILE A 85 -4.67 0.99 5.06
N ILE A 86 -4.74 -0.35 5.02
CA ILE A 86 -3.60 -1.19 4.66
C ILE A 86 -3.21 -0.96 3.20
N SER A 87 -4.19 -0.93 2.29
CA SER A 87 -3.99 -0.62 0.87
C SER A 87 -3.38 0.77 0.70
N SER A 88 -3.87 1.81 1.38
CA SER A 88 -3.31 3.16 1.25
C SER A 88 -1.86 3.23 1.76
N LEU A 89 -1.59 2.63 2.93
CA LEU A 89 -0.25 2.66 3.51
C LEU A 89 0.76 1.91 2.63
N LEU A 90 0.44 0.67 2.22
CA LEU A 90 1.34 -0.15 1.41
C LEU A 90 1.58 0.46 0.04
N SER A 91 0.54 0.96 -0.63
CA SER A 91 0.67 1.50 -1.99
C SER A 91 1.59 2.71 -2.00
N LEU A 92 1.37 3.68 -1.11
CA LEU A 92 2.22 4.87 -1.03
C LEU A 92 3.64 4.54 -0.57
N THR A 93 3.80 3.69 0.45
CA THR A 93 5.16 3.33 0.94
C THR A 93 5.97 2.62 -0.15
N ALA A 94 5.35 1.67 -0.86
CA ALA A 94 6.01 0.92 -1.92
C ALA A 94 6.45 1.85 -3.06
N LEU A 95 5.58 2.77 -3.49
CA LEU A 95 5.95 3.73 -4.53
C LEU A 95 7.06 4.67 -4.07
N ILE A 96 6.95 5.29 -2.89
CA ILE A 96 7.96 6.26 -2.43
C ILE A 96 9.33 5.60 -2.30
N LEU A 97 9.41 4.38 -1.76
CA LEU A 97 10.66 3.64 -1.65
C LEU A 97 11.27 3.32 -3.02
N LEU A 98 10.43 2.87 -3.95
CA LEU A 98 10.86 2.49 -5.28
C LEU A 98 11.33 3.71 -6.07
N ASP A 99 10.57 4.81 -5.99
CA ASP A 99 10.90 6.08 -6.62
C ASP A 99 12.18 6.67 -6.03
N ASP A 100 12.34 6.71 -4.70
CA ASP A 100 13.55 7.24 -4.04
C ASP A 100 14.81 6.44 -4.40
N PHE A 101 14.68 5.13 -4.60
CA PHE A 101 15.80 4.26 -4.99
C PHE A 101 16.16 4.43 -6.47
N ILE A 102 15.17 4.40 -7.36
CA ILE A 102 15.40 4.47 -8.81
C ILE A 102 15.79 5.88 -9.23
N LEU A 103 15.10 6.90 -8.73
CA LEU A 103 15.43 8.29 -9.03
C LEU A 103 16.87 8.60 -8.60
N PHE A 104 17.30 8.12 -7.42
CA PHE A 104 18.69 8.26 -7.00
C PHE A 104 19.68 7.66 -8.00
N ALA A 105 19.42 6.43 -8.45
CA ALA A 105 20.27 5.79 -9.46
C ALA A 105 20.32 6.60 -10.77
N ILE A 106 19.20 7.15 -11.22
CA ILE A 106 19.14 7.99 -12.43
C ILE A 106 19.95 9.29 -12.24
N LEU A 107 19.77 9.97 -11.11
CA LEU A 107 20.48 11.24 -10.81
C LEU A 107 21.99 11.05 -10.77
N GLU A 108 22.47 9.97 -10.15
CA GLU A 108 23.90 9.61 -10.10
C GLU A 108 24.44 9.25 -11.49
N LEU A 109 23.70 8.50 -12.30
CA LEU A 109 24.11 8.12 -13.66
C LEU A 109 24.21 9.32 -14.59
N GLU A 110 23.27 10.26 -14.49
CA GLU A 110 23.20 11.45 -15.35
C GLU A 110 23.97 12.65 -14.81
N ASN A 111 24.50 12.57 -13.58
CA ASN A 111 25.17 13.67 -12.88
C ASN A 111 24.30 14.94 -12.80
N ILE A 112 23.01 14.77 -12.53
CA ILE A 112 22.03 15.85 -12.38
C ILE A 112 21.44 15.87 -10.98
N THR A 113 20.87 17.01 -10.61
CA THR A 113 20.26 17.25 -9.31
C THR A 113 18.74 17.08 -9.35
N VAL A 114 18.14 16.80 -8.18
CA VAL A 114 16.68 16.77 -8.01
C VAL A 114 16.04 18.09 -8.46
N THR A 115 16.72 19.22 -8.20
CA THR A 115 16.26 20.55 -8.58
C THR A 115 16.14 20.72 -10.10
N GLU A 116 17.07 20.18 -10.88
CA GLU A 116 17.01 20.24 -12.34
C GLU A 116 15.86 19.39 -12.88
N VAL A 117 15.63 18.20 -12.32
CA VAL A 117 14.49 17.35 -12.68
C VAL A 117 13.16 18.04 -12.37
N MET A 118 13.06 18.75 -11.24
CA MET A 118 11.83 19.46 -10.85
C MET A 118 11.52 20.68 -11.73
N GLN A 119 12.53 21.28 -12.37
CA GLN A 119 12.38 22.44 -13.25
C GLN A 119 11.95 22.05 -14.68
N ASP A 120 12.31 20.85 -15.14
CA ASP A 120 11.96 20.34 -16.46
C ASP A 120 10.78 19.37 -16.39
N ASN A 121 9.64 19.78 -16.95
CA ASN A 121 8.42 18.99 -16.97
C ASN A 121 8.57 17.63 -17.69
N PHE A 122 9.40 17.55 -18.73
CA PHE A 122 9.61 16.30 -19.46
C PHE A 122 10.46 15.34 -18.64
N ARG A 123 11.58 15.80 -18.08
CA ARG A 123 12.43 14.97 -17.20
C ARG A 123 11.65 14.45 -16.00
N ARG A 124 10.85 15.32 -15.38
CA ARG A 124 9.95 14.94 -14.29
C ARG A 124 8.99 13.82 -14.67
N ILE A 125 8.41 13.85 -15.87
CA ILE A 125 7.51 12.78 -16.31
C ILE A 125 8.32 11.52 -16.61
N ILE A 126 9.38 11.62 -17.42
CA ILE A 126 10.14 10.46 -17.90
C ILE A 126 10.80 9.70 -16.75
N TYR A 127 11.39 10.39 -15.77
CA TYR A 127 12.12 9.73 -14.69
C TYR A 127 11.23 9.07 -13.64
N THR A 128 9.93 9.37 -13.59
CA THR A 128 8.98 8.62 -12.75
C THR A 128 8.56 7.30 -13.43
N TYR A 129 8.59 7.20 -14.77
CA TYR A 129 8.09 6.01 -15.47
C TYR A 129 8.81 4.70 -15.12
N PRO A 130 10.14 4.67 -14.90
CA PRO A 130 10.85 3.49 -14.44
C PRO A 130 10.28 2.92 -13.13
N SER A 131 10.00 3.77 -12.13
CA SER A 131 9.42 3.34 -10.86
C SER A 131 7.97 2.86 -11.04
N LEU A 132 7.17 3.57 -11.83
CA LEU A 132 5.82 3.12 -12.20
C LEU A 132 5.81 1.77 -12.90
N ALA A 133 6.71 1.55 -13.86
CA ALA A 133 6.79 0.31 -14.63
C ALA A 133 7.10 -0.89 -13.71
N ILE A 134 8.07 -0.74 -12.82
CA ILE A 134 8.43 -1.80 -11.87
C ILE A 134 7.28 -2.05 -10.88
N LEU A 135 6.64 -1.02 -10.33
CA LEU A 135 5.48 -1.21 -9.45
C LEU A 135 4.30 -1.84 -10.18
N GLY A 136 4.07 -1.49 -11.44
CA GLY A 136 3.08 -2.10 -12.31
C GLY A 136 3.34 -3.59 -12.53
N LEU A 137 4.61 -3.97 -12.79
CA LEU A 137 5.02 -5.37 -12.91
C LEU A 137 4.82 -6.14 -11.60
N ILE A 138 5.23 -5.56 -10.46
CA ILE A 138 5.00 -6.15 -9.13
C ILE A 138 3.50 -6.36 -8.90
N THR A 139 2.67 -5.37 -9.21
CA THR A 139 1.21 -5.44 -9.12
C THR A 139 0.65 -6.58 -9.96
N LEU A 140 1.12 -6.71 -11.20
CA LEU A 140 0.71 -7.77 -12.11
C LEU A 140 1.06 -9.14 -11.54
N VAL A 141 2.29 -9.32 -11.08
CA VAL A 141 2.75 -10.58 -10.46
C VAL A 141 1.91 -10.93 -9.23
N ILE A 142 1.70 -9.99 -8.32
CA ILE A 142 0.84 -10.17 -7.13
C ILE A 142 -0.58 -10.57 -7.54
N TYR A 143 -1.12 -9.90 -8.56
CA TYR A 143 -2.47 -10.13 -9.03
C TYR A 143 -2.62 -11.54 -9.63
N PHE A 144 -1.73 -11.96 -10.55
CA PHE A 144 -1.85 -13.25 -11.23
C PHE A 144 -1.36 -14.44 -10.41
N LYS A 145 -0.26 -14.29 -9.67
CA LYS A 145 0.27 -15.35 -8.78
C LYS A 145 -0.51 -15.49 -7.48
N LYS A 146 -1.52 -14.65 -7.24
CA LYS A 146 -2.35 -14.70 -6.03
C LYS A 146 -1.49 -14.55 -4.76
N TRP A 147 -0.49 -13.66 -4.80
CA TRP A 147 0.39 -13.35 -3.65
C TRP A 147 -0.16 -12.18 -2.86
N PHE A 148 -1.25 -12.40 -2.13
CA PHE A 148 -1.85 -11.39 -1.27
C PHE A 148 -1.21 -11.43 0.13
N LEU A 149 -1.14 -10.25 0.76
CA LEU A 149 -0.82 -10.14 2.17
C LEU A 149 -2.01 -10.62 3.02
N ILE A 150 -3.22 -10.37 2.54
CA ILE A 150 -4.47 -10.59 3.26
C ILE A 150 -5.46 -11.28 2.34
N LYS A 151 -6.07 -12.38 2.81
CA LYS A 151 -7.10 -13.09 2.05
C LYS A 151 -8.32 -12.19 1.85
N GLY A 152 -8.64 -11.92 0.58
CA GLY A 152 -9.83 -11.17 0.19
C GLY A 152 -10.87 -12.01 -0.54
N SER A 153 -11.92 -11.35 -1.02
CA SER A 153 -13.06 -11.97 -1.71
C SER A 153 -12.67 -12.82 -2.92
N ARG A 154 -11.46 -12.62 -3.46
CA ARG A 154 -10.94 -13.38 -4.60
C ARG A 154 -10.47 -14.80 -4.26
N VAL A 155 -10.28 -15.11 -2.98
CA VAL A 155 -9.59 -16.33 -2.51
C VAL A 155 -10.48 -17.16 -1.60
N SER A 156 -11.28 -16.49 -0.78
CA SER A 156 -12.11 -17.11 0.25
C SER A 156 -13.50 -16.48 0.22
N ASN A 157 -14.53 -17.33 0.21
CA ASN A 157 -15.91 -16.95 0.46
C ASN A 157 -16.22 -16.78 1.95
N VAL A 158 -15.26 -17.09 2.82
CA VAL A 158 -15.42 -16.95 4.27
C VAL A 158 -15.32 -15.46 4.60
N GLU A 159 -16.46 -14.87 4.92
CA GLU A 159 -16.49 -13.51 5.41
C GLU A 159 -15.83 -13.46 6.80
N TYR A 160 -14.57 -13.04 6.86
CA TYR A 160 -13.87 -12.87 8.13
C TYR A 160 -14.61 -11.86 9.01
N ILE A 161 -15.01 -12.33 10.19
CA ILE A 161 -15.78 -11.55 11.18
C ILE A 161 -14.89 -10.46 11.77
N LYS A 162 -15.38 -9.22 11.71
CA LYS A 162 -14.69 -7.98 12.13
C LYS A 162 -14.11 -8.05 13.56
N GLU A 163 -14.72 -8.80 14.46
CA GLU A 163 -14.27 -8.94 15.85
C GLU A 163 -12.98 -9.75 16.01
N LYS A 164 -12.79 -10.81 15.23
CA LYS A 164 -11.61 -11.68 15.33
C LYS A 164 -10.32 -11.02 14.80
N MET A 165 -10.46 -9.86 14.14
CA MET A 165 -9.37 -9.18 13.44
C MET A 165 -8.83 -7.91 14.11
N LYS A 166 -9.38 -7.45 15.24
CA LYS A 166 -8.99 -6.14 15.83
C LYS A 166 -7.49 -6.08 16.17
N GLY A 167 -6.94 -7.09 16.85
CA GLY A 167 -5.53 -7.15 17.24
C GLY A 167 -4.57 -7.16 16.04
N PRO A 168 -4.69 -8.13 15.12
CA PRO A 168 -3.82 -8.23 13.95
C PRO A 168 -3.78 -6.97 13.06
N LEU A 169 -4.92 -6.30 12.96
CA LEU A 169 -5.10 -5.09 12.17
C LEU A 169 -4.40 -3.88 12.80
N ILE A 170 -4.48 -3.74 14.13
CA ILE A 170 -3.76 -2.69 14.87
C ILE A 170 -2.26 -2.86 14.66
N VAL A 171 -1.74 -4.09 14.85
CA VAL A 171 -0.32 -4.39 14.63
C VAL A 171 0.08 -4.08 13.18
N THR A 172 -0.72 -4.51 12.20
CA THR A 172 -0.45 -4.23 10.78
C THR A 172 -0.40 -2.73 10.50
N THR A 173 -1.36 -1.98 11.05
CA THR A 173 -1.43 -0.53 10.83
C THR A 173 -0.24 0.18 11.47
N ILE A 174 0.14 -0.19 12.70
CA ILE A 174 1.29 0.40 13.41
C ILE A 174 2.59 0.15 12.63
N VAL A 175 2.84 -1.10 12.23
CA VAL A 175 4.06 -1.48 11.50
C VAL A 175 4.16 -0.73 10.17
N LEU A 176 3.05 -0.64 9.43
CA LEU A 176 3.03 0.08 8.15
C LEU A 176 3.15 1.60 8.32
N PHE A 177 2.53 2.16 9.36
CA PHE A 177 2.62 3.59 9.65
C PHE A 177 4.04 4.00 10.04
N GLN A 178 4.73 3.17 10.84
CA GLN A 178 6.15 3.36 11.15
C GLN A 178 7.01 3.33 9.88
N GLY A 179 6.69 2.44 8.93
CA GLY A 179 7.35 2.40 7.62
C GLY A 179 7.25 3.72 6.86
N ILE A 180 6.07 4.35 6.81
CA ILE A 180 5.90 5.66 6.18
C ILE A 180 6.72 6.74 6.86
N ILE A 181 6.70 6.79 8.19
CA ILE A 181 7.48 7.77 8.95
C ILE A 181 8.97 7.61 8.63
N LEU A 182 9.47 6.37 8.62
CA LEU A 182 10.87 6.10 8.32
C LEU A 182 11.25 6.57 6.92
N VAL A 183 10.38 6.31 5.93
CA VAL A 183 10.61 6.74 4.55
C VAL A 183 10.57 8.26 4.41
N ILE A 184 9.62 8.94 5.06
CA ILE A 184 9.53 10.41 5.07
C ILE A 184 10.78 11.00 5.73
N LEU A 185 11.21 10.46 6.88
CA LEU A 185 12.43 10.89 7.55
C LEU A 185 13.66 10.66 6.67
N ASN A 186 13.75 9.52 5.99
CA ASN A 186 14.85 9.23 5.06
C ASN A 186 14.90 10.23 3.91
N MET A 187 13.76 10.58 3.29
CA MET A 187 13.74 11.61 2.25
C MET A 187 14.09 12.99 2.80
N TYR A 188 13.59 13.34 3.99
CA TYR A 188 13.89 14.62 4.63
C TYR A 188 15.39 14.75 4.96
N PHE A 189 15.99 13.71 5.53
CA PHE A 189 17.43 13.67 5.78
C PHE A 189 18.24 13.63 4.49
N GLY A 190 17.80 12.92 3.46
CA GLY A 190 18.44 12.91 2.15
C GLY A 190 18.38 14.27 1.44
N TYR A 191 17.35 15.08 1.71
CA TYR A 191 17.23 16.45 1.23
C TYR A 191 18.19 17.41 1.96
N ILE A 192 18.42 17.21 3.27
CA ILE A 192 19.26 18.09 4.09
C ILE A 192 20.74 17.69 4.08
N ASN A 193 21.03 16.40 4.09
CA ASN A 193 22.36 15.86 4.34
C ASN A 193 22.73 14.91 3.20
N ASN A 194 23.71 15.32 2.41
CA ASN A 194 24.14 14.70 1.16
C ASN A 194 23.98 13.17 1.13
N HIS A 195 23.18 12.71 0.18
CA HIS A 195 22.80 11.34 -0.20
C HIS A 195 23.58 10.19 0.44
N SER A 196 23.13 9.68 1.59
CA SER A 196 23.61 8.40 2.11
C SER A 196 22.81 7.24 1.51
N LEU A 197 23.34 6.58 0.48
CA LEU A 197 22.78 5.33 -0.07
C LEU A 197 22.52 4.27 1.02
N ILE A 198 23.28 4.31 2.11
CA ILE A 198 23.12 3.45 3.28
C ILE A 198 21.73 3.62 3.92
N THR A 199 21.25 4.85 4.13
CA THR A 199 19.94 5.08 4.78
C THR A 199 18.77 4.62 3.90
N LYS A 200 18.93 4.74 2.58
CA LYS A 200 17.97 4.20 1.59
C LYS A 200 17.90 2.68 1.66
N ILE A 201 19.04 2.00 1.69
CA ILE A 201 19.11 0.53 1.84
C ILE A 201 18.45 0.10 3.15
N PHE A 202 18.77 0.75 4.28
CA PHE A 202 18.14 0.42 5.56
C PHE A 202 16.62 0.57 5.53
N SER A 203 16.11 1.65 4.92
CA SER A 203 14.66 1.88 4.80
C SER A 203 13.98 0.81 3.94
N PHE A 204 14.62 0.42 2.84
CA PHE A 204 14.14 -0.64 1.96
C PHE A 204 14.14 -2.02 2.62
N VAL A 205 15.22 -2.38 3.32
CA VAL A 205 15.34 -3.62 4.08
C VAL A 205 14.30 -3.68 5.19
N TYR A 206 14.15 -2.60 5.96
CA TYR A 206 13.15 -2.50 7.02
C TYR A 206 11.72 -2.71 6.49
N PHE A 207 11.37 -2.07 5.38
CA PHE A 207 10.05 -2.23 4.77
C PHE A 207 9.82 -3.66 4.28
N THR A 208 10.82 -4.26 3.64
CA THR A 208 10.74 -5.64 3.15
C THR A 208 10.56 -6.63 4.31
N LEU A 209 11.35 -6.49 5.38
CA LEU A 209 11.22 -7.30 6.59
C LEU A 209 9.85 -7.12 7.25
N SER A 210 9.33 -5.89 7.27
CA SER A 210 8.00 -5.59 7.79
C SER A 210 6.91 -6.32 7.00
N ILE A 211 6.98 -6.36 5.67
CA ILE A 211 6.04 -7.13 4.84
C ILE A 211 6.15 -8.63 5.12
N ILE A 212 7.37 -9.17 5.20
CA ILE A 212 7.60 -10.60 5.50
C ILE A 212 7.01 -10.95 6.87
N PHE A 213 7.30 -10.13 7.88
CA PHE A 213 6.76 -10.29 9.23
C PHE A 213 5.23 -10.27 9.23
N LEU A 214 4.61 -9.30 8.54
CA LEU A 214 3.15 -9.21 8.45
C LEU A 214 2.55 -10.43 7.75
N LYS A 215 3.16 -10.91 6.66
CA LYS A 215 2.71 -12.11 5.97
C LYS A 215 2.76 -13.34 6.88
N TYR A 216 3.87 -13.53 7.60
CA TYR A 216 4.02 -14.63 8.55
C TYR A 216 2.99 -14.52 9.69
N PHE A 217 2.84 -13.33 10.24
CA PHE A 217 1.91 -13.05 11.33
C PHE A 217 0.44 -13.31 10.94
N TRP A 218 0.03 -12.92 9.73
CA TRP A 218 -1.30 -13.24 9.19
C TRP A 218 -1.47 -14.74 8.93
N SER A 219 -0.44 -15.43 8.44
CA SER A 219 -0.47 -16.88 8.24
C SER A 219 -0.64 -17.64 9.55
N LEU A 220 0.10 -17.26 10.59
CA LEU A 220 0.01 -17.88 11.92
C LEU A 220 -1.37 -17.65 12.55
N LYS A 221 -1.93 -16.45 12.36
CA LYS A 221 -3.27 -16.12 12.86
C LYS A 221 -4.35 -16.98 12.19
N ASP A 222 -4.24 -17.20 10.88
CA ASP A 222 -5.16 -18.06 10.15
C ASP A 222 -5.14 -19.50 10.68
N GLU A 223 -3.96 -20.06 10.96
CA GLU A 223 -3.78 -21.41 11.50
C GLU A 223 -4.37 -21.56 12.92
N ILE A 224 -4.13 -20.57 13.79
CA ILE A 224 -4.73 -20.51 15.13
C ILE A 224 -6.26 -20.42 15.03
N ASP A 225 -6.78 -19.62 14.11
CA ASP A 225 -8.22 -19.45 13.97
C ASP A 225 -8.90 -20.70 13.42
N GLU A 226 -8.23 -21.47 12.57
CA GLU A 226 -8.71 -22.75 12.03
C GLU A 226 -8.69 -23.88 13.07
N SER A 227 -7.63 -23.96 13.89
CA SER A 227 -7.53 -24.92 15.00
C SER A 227 -8.56 -24.68 16.11
N ILE A 228 -8.86 -23.42 16.45
CA ILE A 228 -9.94 -23.10 17.40
C ILE A 228 -11.28 -23.57 16.83
N ARG A 229 -11.51 -23.35 15.53
CA ARG A 229 -12.78 -23.71 14.87
C ARG A 229 -12.98 -25.24 14.81
N SER A 230 -11.91 -26.00 14.55
CA SER A 230 -11.99 -27.46 14.56
C SER A 230 -12.25 -28.01 15.97
N ALA A 231 -11.65 -27.42 17.00
CA ALA A 231 -11.90 -27.78 18.39
C ALA A 231 -13.35 -27.49 18.84
N GLU A 232 -13.91 -26.33 18.45
CA GLU A 232 -15.32 -25.98 18.72
C GLU A 232 -16.30 -26.94 18.03
N MET A 233 -16.04 -27.32 16.78
CA MET A 233 -16.87 -28.31 16.08
C MET A 233 -16.84 -29.68 16.75
N HIS A 234 -15.66 -30.13 17.17
CA HIS A 234 -15.52 -31.42 17.87
C HIS A 234 -16.25 -31.43 19.22
N ASN A 235 -16.15 -30.35 20.00
CA ASN A 235 -16.88 -30.23 21.27
C ASN A 235 -18.39 -30.21 21.08
N ASN A 236 -18.89 -29.57 20.01
CA ASN A 236 -20.32 -29.56 19.70
C ASN A 236 -20.82 -30.95 19.28
N GLU A 237 -20.04 -31.73 18.53
CA GLU A 237 -20.38 -33.12 18.20
C GLU A 237 -20.42 -34.01 19.45
N ILE A 238 -19.48 -33.86 20.38
CA ILE A 238 -19.47 -34.60 21.64
C ILE A 238 -20.73 -34.28 22.46
N ASN A 239 -21.08 -33.00 22.60
CA ASN A 239 -22.27 -32.57 23.34
C ASN A 239 -23.58 -33.05 22.69
N PHE A 240 -23.63 -33.12 21.36
CA PHE A 240 -24.80 -33.63 20.65
C PHE A 240 -24.99 -35.14 20.86
N ASN A 241 -23.89 -35.90 20.88
CA ASN A 241 -23.93 -37.35 21.08
C ASN A 241 -24.27 -37.73 22.54
N THR A 242 -23.79 -36.98 23.54
CA THR A 242 -24.13 -37.23 24.95
C THR A 242 -25.60 -36.93 25.25
N PHE A 243 -26.19 -35.92 24.60
CA PHE A 243 -27.60 -35.58 24.76
C PHE A 243 -28.53 -36.66 24.18
N ASN A 244 -28.19 -37.26 23.03
CA ASN A 244 -28.99 -38.34 22.43
C ASN A 244 -28.87 -39.70 23.15
N SER A 245 -27.85 -39.90 23.99
CA SER A 245 -27.68 -41.15 24.75
C SER A 245 -28.42 -41.19 26.09
N GLY A 246 -29.11 -40.10 26.48
CA GLY A 246 -29.77 -39.96 27.78
C GLY A 246 -31.25 -40.36 27.83
N ASP A 247 -31.88 -40.67 26.69
CA ASP A 247 -33.29 -41.07 26.60
C ASP A 247 -33.42 -42.58 26.31
N PHE A 248 -33.15 -43.43 27.31
CA PHE A 248 -33.60 -44.84 27.34
C PHE A 248 -33.76 -45.33 28.79
#